data_AF-A0A1I2I3M2-F1
#
_entry.id   AF-A0A1I2I3M2-F1
#
_cell.length_a   1.000
_cell.length_b   1.000
_cell.length_c   1.000
_cell.angle_alpha   90.00
_cell.angle_beta   90.00
_cell.angle_gamma   90.00
#
_symmetry.space_group_name_H-M   'P 1'
#
loop_
_entity.id
_entity.type
_entity.pdbx_description
1 polymer ?
#
loop_
_entity_poly.entity_id
_entity_poly.type
_entity_poly.pdbx_seq_one_letter_code
_entity_poly.pdbx_strand_id
1 'polypeptide(L)'
;MTERDTSTRRVTSTDRVTSTERSPRLRRAWRRGAGVAATLAIAGGAVLGLAGPASAHNYMIASTPKVDGTLTALPKAFEITTNDKLLDIDDTNSGFAYRIVGPDGKYYEDGCLDVDGPSMTTKAALGASGKYTVEWQIVSADGHTVSDEYRFTWDAPAGFTPSKGSSTPPVCATAGSAASASADTTGTASGDTESPTSDALWIGAGGVVLVGLVVALLLLLRRRPAPASDDDPTDD
;
A
#
# COMPACT_ATOMS: atom_id res chain seq x y z
N MET A 1 89.98 -64.96 8.44
CA MET A 1 88.60 -65.50 8.35
C MET A 1 87.70 -64.29 8.59
N THR A 2 87.01 -63.65 7.66
CA THR A 2 86.49 -63.96 6.30
C THR A 2 85.98 -62.57 5.83
N GLU A 3 86.52 -61.95 4.78
CA GLU A 3 85.95 -61.90 3.41
C GLU A 3 84.63 -61.09 3.27
N ARG A 4 84.54 -60.30 2.17
CA ARG A 4 83.35 -59.69 1.50
C ARG A 4 82.86 -58.31 1.97
N ASP A 5 82.32 -57.43 1.11
CA ASP A 5 82.30 -57.26 -0.35
C ASP A 5 81.68 -55.87 -0.62
N THR A 6 82.06 -55.32 -1.76
CA THR A 6 81.55 -54.16 -2.51
C THR A 6 80.03 -54.04 -2.54
N SER A 7 79.47 -52.81 -2.46
CA SER A 7 78.25 -52.49 -3.22
C SER A 7 77.98 -50.98 -3.36
N THR A 8 78.00 -50.56 -4.60
CA THR A 8 77.66 -49.24 -5.15
C THR A 8 76.13 -49.05 -5.16
N ARG A 9 75.62 -47.87 -4.79
CA ARG A 9 74.34 -47.41 -5.36
C ARG A 9 74.20 -45.89 -5.39
N ARG A 10 74.34 -45.36 -6.61
CA ARG A 10 74.01 -43.99 -7.01
C ARG A 10 72.51 -43.97 -7.31
N VAL A 11 71.76 -43.07 -6.68
CA VAL A 11 70.33 -42.84 -7.00
C VAL A 11 70.20 -41.46 -7.61
N THR A 12 69.96 -41.42 -8.92
CA THR A 12 69.49 -40.26 -9.67
C THR A 12 67.98 -40.13 -9.48
N SER A 13 67.53 -39.01 -8.93
CA SER A 13 66.11 -38.65 -8.86
C SER A 13 65.79 -37.69 -10.00
N THR A 14 64.97 -38.13 -10.94
CA THR A 14 64.54 -37.38 -12.13
C THR A 14 63.29 -36.56 -11.80
N ASP A 15 63.32 -35.27 -12.15
CA ASP A 15 62.18 -34.36 -12.10
C ASP A 15 61.02 -34.82 -12.99
N ARG A 16 59.79 -34.70 -12.49
CA ARG A 16 58.56 -34.77 -13.31
C ARG A 16 57.63 -33.62 -12.94
N VAL A 17 57.70 -32.55 -13.73
CA VAL A 17 56.72 -31.45 -13.73
C VAL A 17 55.49 -31.91 -14.52
N THR A 18 54.34 -32.05 -13.85
CA THR A 18 53.04 -32.26 -14.51
C THR A 18 52.39 -30.91 -14.78
N SER A 19 52.36 -30.50 -16.06
CA SER A 19 51.58 -29.37 -16.54
C SER A 19 50.13 -29.80 -16.74
N THR A 20 49.21 -29.33 -15.91
CA THR A 20 47.77 -29.56 -16.06
C THR A 20 47.16 -28.43 -16.88
N GLU A 21 46.92 -28.64 -18.17
CA GLU A 21 46.13 -27.73 -19.00
C GLU A 21 44.67 -27.68 -18.52
N ARG A 22 44.25 -26.55 -17.97
CA ARG A 22 42.85 -26.29 -17.61
C ARG A 22 42.04 -25.98 -18.87
N SER A 23 41.12 -26.88 -19.21
CA SER A 23 40.26 -26.84 -20.40
C SER A 23 39.29 -25.62 -20.43
N PRO A 24 39.16 -24.91 -21.57
CA PRO A 24 38.44 -23.63 -21.69
C PRO A 24 36.90 -23.75 -21.75
N ARG A 25 36.35 -24.98 -21.76
CA ARG A 25 34.91 -25.24 -21.98
C ARG A 25 34.01 -24.78 -20.82
N LEU A 26 34.53 -24.75 -19.59
CA LEU A 26 33.80 -24.34 -18.40
C LEU A 26 33.46 -22.83 -18.37
N ARG A 27 34.25 -22.01 -19.07
CA ARG A 27 34.09 -20.55 -19.08
C ARG A 27 32.88 -20.07 -19.90
N ARG A 28 32.41 -20.87 -20.87
CA ARG A 28 31.31 -20.48 -21.78
C ARG A 28 29.93 -20.74 -21.20
N ALA A 29 29.78 -21.79 -20.38
CA ALA A 29 28.53 -22.12 -19.70
C ALA A 29 28.19 -21.11 -18.58
N TRP A 30 29.20 -20.60 -17.86
CA TRP A 30 29.02 -19.57 -16.83
C TRP A 30 28.53 -18.23 -17.39
N ARG A 31 28.98 -17.84 -18.59
CA ARG A 31 28.57 -16.57 -19.21
C ARG A 31 27.10 -16.53 -19.63
N ARG A 32 26.51 -17.66 -20.01
CA ARG A 32 25.09 -17.73 -20.41
C ARG A 32 24.13 -17.72 -19.22
N GLY A 33 24.49 -18.38 -18.10
CA GLY A 33 23.70 -18.35 -16.87
C GLY A 33 23.71 -16.99 -16.17
N ALA A 34 24.82 -16.24 -16.24
CA ALA A 34 24.93 -14.91 -15.67
C ALA A 34 24.05 -13.87 -16.39
N GLY A 35 23.88 -14.00 -17.72
CA GLY A 35 23.05 -13.09 -18.51
C GLY A 35 21.57 -13.17 -18.13
N VAL A 36 21.02 -14.38 -18.03
CA VAL A 36 19.59 -14.59 -17.67
C VAL A 36 19.30 -14.09 -16.25
N ALA A 37 20.19 -14.33 -15.29
CA ALA A 37 20.03 -13.84 -13.92
C ALA A 37 20.07 -12.31 -13.84
N ALA A 38 20.96 -11.66 -14.59
CA ALA A 38 21.02 -10.20 -14.65
C ALA A 38 19.75 -9.58 -15.27
N THR A 39 19.23 -10.17 -16.35
CA THR A 39 17.98 -9.69 -16.98
C THR A 39 16.78 -9.84 -16.06
N LEU A 40 16.67 -10.95 -15.32
CA LEU A 40 15.61 -11.14 -14.33
C LEU A 40 15.73 -10.19 -13.14
N ALA A 41 16.95 -9.91 -12.67
CA ALA A 41 17.18 -8.96 -11.59
C ALA A 41 16.85 -7.51 -12.01
N ILE A 42 17.20 -7.12 -13.24
CA ILE A 42 16.87 -5.80 -13.80
C ILE A 42 15.36 -5.69 -14.02
N ALA A 43 14.72 -6.72 -14.58
CA ALA A 43 13.27 -6.73 -14.80
C ALA A 43 12.50 -6.71 -13.46
N GLY A 44 12.90 -7.53 -12.49
CA GLY A 44 12.30 -7.55 -11.15
C GLY A 44 12.51 -6.24 -10.39
N GLY A 45 13.73 -5.67 -10.45
CA GLY A 45 14.03 -4.36 -9.85
C GLY A 45 13.25 -3.22 -10.50
N ALA A 46 13.04 -3.25 -11.82
CA ALA A 46 12.24 -2.26 -12.52
C ALA A 46 10.76 -2.34 -12.13
N VAL A 47 10.19 -3.55 -11.98
CA VAL A 47 8.79 -3.71 -11.54
C VAL A 47 8.59 -3.21 -10.10
N LEU A 48 9.51 -3.54 -9.19
CA LEU A 48 9.44 -3.09 -7.79
C LEU A 48 9.73 -1.59 -7.62
N GLY A 49 10.59 -1.02 -8.47
CA GLY A 49 10.90 0.42 -8.45
C GLY A 49 9.81 1.30 -9.07
N LEU A 50 8.91 0.73 -9.87
CA LEU A 50 7.75 1.44 -10.43
C LEU A 50 6.50 1.35 -9.54
N ALA A 51 6.46 0.41 -8.59
CA ALA A 51 5.42 0.34 -7.58
C ALA A 51 5.70 1.41 -6.51
N GLY A 52 5.10 2.59 -6.67
CA GLY A 52 5.05 3.59 -5.60
C GLY A 52 4.37 3.01 -4.35
N PRO A 53 4.66 3.55 -3.15
CA PRO A 53 3.94 3.17 -1.95
C PRO A 53 2.43 3.37 -2.18
N ALA A 54 1.64 2.32 -1.92
CA ALA A 54 0.19 2.43 -1.91
C ALA A 54 -0.20 3.35 -0.74
N SER A 55 -0.79 4.51 -1.07
CA SER A 55 -1.36 5.40 -0.07
C SER A 55 -2.68 4.80 0.39
N ALA A 56 -2.69 4.15 1.56
CA ALA A 56 -3.90 3.54 2.11
C ALA A 56 -4.88 4.59 2.65
N HIS A 57 -4.38 5.76 3.07
CA HIS A 57 -5.20 6.78 3.70
C HIS A 57 -5.77 7.78 2.68
N ASN A 58 -7.07 8.04 2.78
CA ASN A 58 -7.72 9.14 2.06
C ASN A 58 -7.42 10.47 2.76
N TYR A 59 -7.16 11.51 1.96
CA TYR A 59 -7.08 12.90 2.37
C TYR A 59 -7.78 13.78 1.34
N MET A 60 -8.30 14.92 1.80
CA MET A 60 -8.98 15.88 0.93
C MET A 60 -8.00 16.51 -0.08
N ILE A 61 -8.34 16.43 -1.36
CA ILE A 61 -7.57 17.06 -2.45
C ILE A 61 -8.28 18.26 -3.07
N ALA A 62 -9.61 18.33 -2.94
CA ALA A 62 -10.41 19.44 -3.41
C ALA A 62 -11.66 19.61 -2.54
N SER A 63 -12.17 20.84 -2.48
CA SER A 63 -13.39 21.16 -1.75
C SER A 63 -14.16 22.30 -2.42
N THR A 64 -15.48 22.20 -2.36
CA THR A 64 -16.43 23.29 -2.62
C THR A 64 -17.35 23.39 -1.41
N PRO A 65 -17.26 24.45 -0.58
CA PRO A 65 -16.45 25.65 -0.74
C PRO A 65 -14.95 25.38 -0.61
N LYS A 66 -14.11 26.22 -1.24
CA LYS A 66 -12.66 26.14 -1.09
C LYS A 66 -12.26 26.46 0.35
N VAL A 67 -11.28 25.74 0.88
CA VAL A 67 -10.60 26.06 2.15
C VAL A 67 -10.15 27.52 2.17
N ASP A 68 -10.55 28.24 3.22
CA ASP A 68 -10.33 29.67 3.44
C ASP A 68 -10.83 30.59 2.30
N GLY A 69 -11.66 30.05 1.39
CA GLY A 69 -12.22 30.76 0.26
C GLY A 69 -13.44 31.60 0.65
N THR A 70 -13.83 32.50 -0.26
CA THR A 70 -15.08 33.27 -0.16
C THR A 70 -16.05 32.81 -1.24
N LEU A 71 -17.27 32.45 -0.85
CA LEU A 71 -18.39 32.24 -1.76
C LEU A 71 -19.23 33.51 -1.84
N THR A 72 -19.59 33.90 -3.07
CA THR A 72 -20.51 35.01 -3.37
C THR A 72 -21.76 34.54 -4.12
N ALA A 73 -21.82 33.25 -4.44
CA ALA A 73 -22.97 32.56 -5.01
C ALA A 73 -23.08 31.17 -4.36
N LEU A 74 -24.32 30.74 -4.09
CA LEU A 74 -24.57 29.44 -3.49
C LEU A 74 -24.49 28.35 -4.59
N PRO A 75 -23.59 27.36 -4.48
CA PRO A 75 -23.57 26.23 -5.41
C PRO A 75 -24.80 25.35 -5.21
N LYS A 76 -24.99 24.34 -6.07
CA LYS A 76 -26.07 23.36 -5.88
C LYS A 76 -25.82 22.43 -4.68
N ALA A 77 -24.56 22.05 -4.50
CA ALA A 77 -24.09 21.16 -3.45
C ALA A 77 -22.74 21.64 -2.95
N PHE A 78 -22.43 21.29 -1.71
CA PHE A 78 -21.06 21.29 -1.22
C PHE A 78 -20.45 19.92 -1.44
N GLU A 79 -19.14 19.88 -1.67
CA GLU A 79 -18.42 18.69 -2.09
C GLU A 79 -17.02 18.66 -1.48
N ILE A 80 -16.63 17.48 -1.03
CA ILE A 80 -15.24 17.12 -0.71
C ILE A 80 -14.84 16.00 -1.65
N THR A 81 -13.69 16.14 -2.30
CA THR A 81 -13.07 15.09 -3.11
C THR A 81 -11.77 14.67 -2.46
N THR A 82 -11.56 13.36 -2.34
CA THR A 82 -10.34 12.77 -1.77
C THR A 82 -9.46 12.13 -2.85
N ASN A 83 -8.23 11.75 -2.50
CA ASN A 83 -7.27 11.15 -3.42
C ASN A 83 -7.59 9.69 -3.83
N ASP A 84 -8.56 9.04 -3.19
CA ASP A 84 -9.01 7.68 -3.53
C ASP A 84 -10.52 7.54 -3.29
N LYS A 85 -11.11 6.40 -3.63
CA LYS A 85 -12.53 6.12 -3.41
C LYS A 85 -12.88 6.07 -1.93
N LEU A 86 -14.11 6.43 -1.64
CA LEU A 86 -14.75 6.30 -0.34
C LEU A 86 -15.40 4.92 -0.23
N LEU A 87 -15.37 4.34 0.97
CA LEU A 87 -15.98 3.05 1.27
C LEU A 87 -17.35 3.24 1.92
N ASP A 88 -18.41 3.09 1.12
CA ASP A 88 -19.79 2.97 1.61
C ASP A 88 -20.24 1.51 1.46
N ILE A 89 -20.41 0.81 2.58
CA ILE A 89 -20.65 -0.66 2.59
C ILE A 89 -22.12 -1.01 2.39
N ASP A 90 -23.01 -0.18 2.91
CA ASP A 90 -24.45 -0.46 2.98
C ASP A 90 -25.31 0.51 2.17
N ASP A 91 -24.68 1.39 1.39
CA ASP A 91 -25.31 2.47 0.62
C ASP A 91 -26.19 3.38 1.50
N THR A 92 -25.95 3.41 2.81
CA THR A 92 -26.69 4.27 3.75
C THR A 92 -25.86 5.48 4.20
N ASN A 93 -24.61 5.59 3.74
CA ASN A 93 -23.63 6.56 4.23
C ASN A 93 -23.37 6.43 5.75
N SER A 94 -23.62 5.25 6.34
CA SER A 94 -23.39 4.99 7.76
C SER A 94 -21.88 4.99 8.05
N GLY A 95 -21.39 6.10 8.60
CA GLY A 95 -19.96 6.33 8.88
C GLY A 95 -19.41 7.63 8.29
N PHE A 96 -20.19 8.30 7.44
CA PHE A 96 -19.86 9.59 6.86
C PHE A 96 -20.50 10.74 7.63
N ALA A 97 -19.89 11.92 7.56
CA ALA A 97 -20.47 13.16 8.06
C ALA A 97 -20.02 14.35 7.20
N TYR A 98 -20.93 15.28 6.94
CA TYR A 98 -20.63 16.57 6.32
C TYR A 98 -21.52 17.63 6.97
N ARG A 99 -20.97 18.39 7.92
CA ARG A 99 -21.69 19.41 8.69
C ARG A 99 -21.25 20.81 8.29
N ILE A 100 -22.22 21.71 8.17
CA ILE A 100 -22.02 23.11 7.79
C ILE A 100 -22.45 23.99 8.96
N VAL A 101 -21.48 24.36 9.80
CA VAL A 101 -21.72 25.15 11.00
C VAL A 101 -21.57 26.63 10.68
N GLY A 102 -22.64 27.39 10.87
CA GLY A 102 -22.65 28.83 10.61
C GLY A 102 -22.14 29.69 11.75
N PRO A 103 -22.04 31.02 11.53
CA PRO A 103 -21.54 31.97 12.53
C PRO A 103 -22.44 32.08 13.78
N ASP A 104 -23.69 31.61 13.69
CA ASP A 104 -24.64 31.51 14.79
C ASP A 104 -24.62 30.16 15.52
N GLY A 105 -23.66 29.28 15.18
CA GLY A 105 -23.50 27.95 15.78
C GLY A 105 -24.54 26.92 15.35
N LYS A 106 -25.37 27.25 14.35
CA LYS A 106 -26.36 26.33 13.78
C LYS A 106 -25.81 25.52 12.61
N TYR A 107 -26.47 24.42 12.33
CA TYR A 107 -26.22 23.52 11.20
C TYR A 107 -27.05 23.94 9.99
N TYR A 108 -26.45 23.90 8.81
CA TYR A 108 -27.06 24.39 7.57
C TYR A 108 -27.15 23.34 6.45
N GLU A 109 -26.59 22.16 6.65
CA GLU A 109 -26.89 20.95 5.91
C GLU A 109 -28.28 20.39 6.27
N ASP A 110 -28.76 19.42 5.49
CA ASP A 110 -29.99 18.66 5.79
C ASP A 110 -29.70 17.25 6.36
N GLY A 111 -28.42 16.94 6.60
CA GLY A 111 -27.96 15.65 7.10
C GLY A 111 -27.93 14.54 6.05
N CYS A 112 -28.36 14.81 4.81
CA CYS A 112 -28.27 13.87 3.71
C CYS A 112 -26.92 14.01 2.99
N LEU A 113 -26.38 12.86 2.57
CA LEU A 113 -25.13 12.73 1.87
C LEU A 113 -25.33 11.91 0.59
N ASP A 114 -24.51 12.20 -0.41
CA ASP A 114 -24.34 11.38 -1.60
C ASP A 114 -22.84 11.11 -1.76
N VAL A 115 -22.48 9.83 -1.84
CA VAL A 115 -21.10 9.35 -1.97
C VAL A 115 -20.96 8.70 -3.34
N ASP A 116 -20.09 9.26 -4.18
CA ASP A 116 -19.79 8.72 -5.51
C ASP A 116 -18.28 8.68 -5.72
N GLY A 117 -17.73 7.46 -5.75
CA GLY A 117 -16.30 7.22 -5.90
C GLY A 117 -15.49 7.99 -4.83
N PRO A 118 -14.64 8.95 -5.21
CA PRO A 118 -13.82 9.73 -4.28
C PRO A 118 -14.52 10.95 -3.67
N SER A 119 -15.77 11.22 -4.06
CA SER A 119 -16.51 12.44 -3.71
C SER A 119 -17.63 12.17 -2.70
N MET A 120 -17.78 13.09 -1.75
CA MET A 120 -18.91 13.15 -0.81
C MET A 120 -19.56 14.53 -0.94
N THR A 121 -20.88 14.56 -1.16
CA THR A 121 -21.64 15.79 -1.34
C THR A 121 -22.81 15.93 -0.37
N THR A 122 -23.19 17.17 -0.09
CA THR A 122 -24.41 17.52 0.64
C THR A 122 -25.08 18.74 0.01
N LYS A 123 -26.39 18.88 0.20
CA LYS A 123 -27.14 20.01 -0.35
C LYS A 123 -26.65 21.34 0.24
N ALA A 124 -26.38 22.31 -0.63
CA ALA A 124 -25.95 23.62 -0.17
C ALA A 124 -27.15 24.44 0.35
N ALA A 125 -27.05 24.87 1.60
CA ALA A 125 -27.88 25.92 2.18
C ALA A 125 -27.03 26.70 3.18
N LEU A 126 -27.30 28.00 3.32
CA LEU A 126 -26.57 28.90 4.21
C LEU A 126 -27.52 29.93 4.82
N GLY A 127 -27.14 30.45 5.98
CA GLY A 127 -27.81 31.52 6.69
C GLY A 127 -27.26 32.89 6.30
N ALA A 128 -27.04 33.74 7.30
CA ALA A 128 -26.45 35.06 7.10
C ALA A 128 -25.00 34.98 6.58
N SER A 129 -24.54 36.05 5.92
CA SER A 129 -23.13 36.24 5.58
C SER A 129 -22.25 36.10 6.83
N GLY A 130 -21.06 35.53 6.67
CA GLY A 130 -20.13 35.31 7.77
C GLY A 130 -19.19 34.14 7.53
N LYS A 131 -18.48 33.75 8.60
CA LYS A 131 -17.59 32.60 8.57
C LYS A 131 -18.36 31.34 8.89
N TYR A 132 -18.15 30.31 8.09
CA TYR A 132 -18.70 28.98 8.28
C TYR A 132 -17.56 27.99 8.48
N THR A 133 -17.84 26.95 9.26
CA THR A 133 -16.96 25.79 9.43
C THR A 133 -17.61 24.59 8.77
N VAL A 134 -16.84 23.87 7.98
CA VAL A 134 -17.19 22.54 7.48
C VAL A 134 -16.50 21.52 8.37
N GLU A 135 -17.26 20.68 9.04
CA GLU A 135 -16.75 19.51 9.76
C GLU A 135 -17.09 18.28 8.91
N TRP A 136 -16.14 17.39 8.68
CA TRP A 136 -16.37 16.23 7.82
C TRP A 136 -15.71 14.97 8.34
N GLN A 137 -16.30 13.84 7.96
CA GLN A 137 -15.80 12.50 8.22
C GLN A 137 -16.08 11.62 7.01
N ILE A 138 -15.10 10.81 6.63
CA ILE A 138 -15.20 9.81 5.55
C ILE A 138 -14.62 8.46 6.00
N VAL A 139 -15.03 7.39 5.33
CA VAL A 139 -14.40 6.08 5.45
C VAL A 139 -13.57 5.82 4.20
N SER A 140 -12.26 5.63 4.41
CA SER A 140 -11.29 5.37 3.34
C SER A 140 -11.50 3.97 2.74
N ALA A 141 -10.99 3.73 1.52
CA ALA A 141 -11.05 2.41 0.89
C ALA A 141 -10.37 1.29 1.69
N ASP A 142 -9.43 1.64 2.58
CA ASP A 142 -8.75 0.72 3.49
C ASP A 142 -9.53 0.46 4.80
N GLY A 143 -10.71 1.06 4.96
CA GLY A 143 -11.60 0.90 6.11
C GLY A 143 -11.36 1.87 7.26
N HIS A 144 -10.36 2.75 7.20
CA HIS A 144 -10.13 3.73 8.26
C HIS A 144 -11.02 4.96 8.13
N THR A 145 -11.60 5.38 9.25
CA THR A 145 -12.28 6.68 9.36
C THR A 145 -11.26 7.82 9.40
N VAL A 146 -11.49 8.85 8.58
CA VAL A 146 -10.73 10.11 8.59
C VAL A 146 -11.71 11.25 8.83
N SER A 147 -11.36 12.17 9.72
CA SER A 147 -12.14 13.37 9.99
C SER A 147 -11.26 14.60 10.11
N ASP A 148 -11.80 15.74 9.71
CA ASP A 148 -11.14 17.05 9.80
C ASP A 148 -12.17 18.17 9.72
N GLU A 149 -11.72 19.42 9.85
CA GLU A 149 -12.51 20.61 9.63
C GLU A 149 -11.80 21.65 8.75
N TYR A 150 -12.56 22.48 8.05
CA TYR A 150 -12.02 23.67 7.39
C TYR A 150 -13.03 24.81 7.40
N ARG A 151 -12.57 26.02 7.08
CA ARG A 151 -13.43 27.23 7.09
C ARG A 151 -13.60 27.82 5.70
N PHE A 152 -14.70 28.52 5.51
CA PHE A 152 -14.92 29.39 4.36
C PHE A 152 -15.72 30.63 4.80
N THR A 153 -15.71 31.65 3.95
CA THR A 153 -16.50 32.87 4.13
C THR A 153 -17.68 32.87 3.16
N TRP A 154 -18.88 33.17 3.64
CA TRP A 154 -20.05 33.43 2.83
C TRP A 154 -20.32 34.93 2.77
N ASP A 155 -20.34 35.49 1.56
CA ASP A 155 -20.75 36.86 1.29
C ASP A 155 -22.03 36.81 0.44
N ALA A 156 -23.18 36.79 1.11
CA ALA A 156 -24.46 36.61 0.46
C ALA A 156 -24.75 37.75 -0.53
N PRO A 157 -25.15 37.44 -1.78
CA PRO A 157 -25.55 38.47 -2.72
C PRO A 157 -26.85 39.14 -2.28
N ALA A 158 -27.07 40.37 -2.75
CA ALA A 158 -28.32 41.09 -2.47
C ALA A 158 -29.54 40.28 -2.93
N GLY A 159 -30.56 40.19 -2.06
CA GLY A 159 -31.78 39.42 -2.32
C GLY A 159 -31.67 37.92 -2.02
N PHE A 160 -30.55 37.44 -1.49
CA PHE A 160 -30.45 36.09 -0.94
C PHE A 160 -31.41 35.91 0.25
N THR A 161 -32.17 34.81 0.25
CA THR A 161 -33.06 34.43 1.36
C THR A 161 -32.33 33.40 2.25
N PRO A 162 -31.93 33.76 3.49
CA PRO A 162 -31.22 32.86 4.37
C PRO A 162 -32.04 31.64 4.79
N SER A 163 -31.37 30.48 4.89
CA SER A 163 -31.90 29.34 5.61
C SER A 163 -31.96 29.63 7.11
N LYS A 164 -32.91 29.01 7.82
CA LYS A 164 -33.05 29.17 9.29
C LYS A 164 -31.97 28.40 10.08
N GLY A 165 -31.37 27.40 9.45
CA GLY A 165 -30.50 26.41 10.08
C GLY A 165 -31.24 25.54 11.11
N SER A 166 -30.51 24.59 11.69
CA SER A 166 -30.95 23.72 12.79
C SER A 166 -30.09 23.96 14.04
N SER A 167 -30.70 23.88 15.22
CA SER A 167 -29.98 23.98 16.51
C SER A 167 -29.26 22.69 16.91
N THR A 168 -29.58 21.57 16.25
CA THR A 168 -28.97 20.25 16.48
C THR A 168 -28.53 19.67 15.14
N PRO A 169 -27.49 18.81 15.10
CA PRO A 169 -27.10 18.13 13.87
C PRO A 169 -28.31 17.43 13.25
N PRO A 170 -28.69 17.77 12.00
CA PRO A 170 -29.80 17.11 11.32
C PRO A 170 -29.40 15.69 10.94
N VAL A 171 -30.40 14.82 10.89
CA VAL A 171 -30.29 13.47 10.31
C VAL A 171 -31.05 13.48 8.99
N CYS A 172 -30.56 12.75 7.99
CA CYS A 172 -31.22 12.69 6.69
C CYS A 172 -32.68 12.21 6.87
N ALA A 173 -33.63 13.10 6.56
CA ALA A 173 -35.03 12.76 6.67
C ALA A 173 -35.44 11.96 5.43
N THR A 174 -35.59 10.64 5.57
CA THR A 174 -36.37 9.86 4.61
C THR A 174 -37.79 10.39 4.63
N ALA A 175 -38.36 10.71 3.46
CA ALA A 175 -39.74 11.19 3.35
C ALA A 175 -40.70 10.18 4.02
N GLY A 176 -41.08 10.45 5.27
CA GLY A 176 -41.95 9.56 6.06
C GLY A 176 -41.65 9.42 7.55
N SER A 177 -40.48 9.81 8.07
CA SER A 177 -40.19 9.60 9.50
C SER A 177 -40.29 10.89 10.33
N ALA A 178 -41.54 11.23 10.69
CA ALA A 178 -41.80 12.05 11.86
C ALA A 178 -42.17 11.10 13.03
N ALA A 179 -41.21 10.75 13.88
CA ALA A 179 -41.40 10.49 15.32
C ALA A 179 -40.10 10.00 15.97
N SER A 180 -39.84 10.57 17.15
CA SER A 180 -38.92 10.17 18.20
C SER A 180 -38.38 8.74 18.20
N ALA A 181 -37.06 8.62 18.37
CA ALA A 181 -36.47 7.63 19.25
C ALA A 181 -35.20 8.22 19.89
N SER A 182 -35.31 8.57 21.17
CA SER A 182 -34.13 8.57 22.05
C SER A 182 -33.70 7.12 22.18
N ALA A 183 -32.49 6.80 21.71
CA ALA A 183 -31.80 5.59 22.07
C ALA A 183 -30.48 6.00 22.71
N ASP A 184 -30.39 5.81 24.03
CA ASP A 184 -29.13 5.81 24.76
C ASP A 184 -28.23 4.70 24.19
N THR A 185 -27.11 5.08 23.59
CA THR A 185 -26.03 4.15 23.25
C THR A 185 -24.91 4.30 24.28
N THR A 186 -24.87 3.38 25.23
CA THR A 186 -23.65 3.09 26.02
C THR A 186 -22.63 2.42 25.10
N GLY A 187 -21.73 3.22 24.52
CA GLY A 187 -20.57 2.71 23.82
C GLY A 187 -19.56 2.13 24.82
N THR A 188 -19.45 0.80 24.86
CA THR A 188 -18.34 0.11 25.53
C THR A 188 -17.07 0.37 24.72
N ALA A 189 -16.15 1.16 25.27
CA ALA A 189 -14.79 1.24 24.75
C ALA A 189 -14.09 -0.10 25.00
N SER A 190 -13.67 -0.76 23.93
CA SER A 190 -12.67 -1.83 23.98
C SER A 190 -11.84 -1.72 22.72
N GLY A 191 -10.71 -1.03 22.84
CA GLY A 191 -9.66 -0.98 21.85
C GLY A 191 -8.35 -1.27 22.58
N ASP A 192 -8.01 -2.55 22.67
CA ASP A 192 -6.69 -2.97 23.08
C ASP A 192 -5.68 -2.46 22.05
N THR A 193 -4.69 -1.71 22.53
CA THR A 193 -3.59 -1.17 21.74
C THR A 193 -2.58 -2.30 21.49
N GLU A 194 -2.80 -3.07 20.42
CA GLU A 194 -1.75 -3.94 19.89
C GLU A 194 -0.77 -3.10 19.06
N SER A 195 0.48 -3.08 19.50
CA SER A 195 1.56 -2.27 18.92
C SER A 195 2.03 -2.83 17.57
N PRO A 196 2.19 -2.03 16.51
CA PRO A 196 2.53 -2.50 15.17
C PRO A 196 4.05 -2.73 14.99
N THR A 197 4.67 -3.52 15.89
CA THR A 197 6.10 -3.86 15.78
C THR A 197 6.35 -5.32 15.40
N SER A 198 5.31 -6.15 15.30
CA SER A 198 5.43 -7.58 14.96
C SER A 198 5.33 -7.90 13.46
N ASP A 199 4.71 -7.04 12.64
CA ASP A 199 4.49 -7.34 11.21
C ASP A 199 5.66 -6.95 10.30
N ALA A 200 6.59 -6.12 10.77
CA ALA A 200 7.81 -5.78 10.04
C ALA A 200 8.79 -6.97 9.93
N LEU A 201 8.65 -8.01 10.76
CA LEU A 201 9.58 -9.15 10.80
C LEU A 201 9.21 -10.28 9.82
N TRP A 202 7.95 -10.41 9.41
CA TRP A 202 7.52 -11.48 8.50
C TRP A 202 7.74 -11.16 7.02
N ILE A 203 7.70 -9.87 6.64
CA ILE A 203 7.97 -9.42 5.26
C ILE A 203 9.46 -9.59 4.91
N GLY A 204 10.36 -9.50 5.91
CA GLY A 204 11.78 -9.84 5.73
C GLY A 204 12.03 -11.35 5.52
N ALA A 205 11.31 -12.20 6.24
CA ALA A 205 11.50 -13.65 6.17
C ALA A 205 10.96 -14.26 4.87
N GLY A 206 9.80 -13.81 4.38
CA GLY A 206 9.20 -14.31 3.14
C GLY A 206 10.07 -14.04 1.90
N GLY A 207 10.63 -12.82 1.80
CA GLY A 207 11.53 -12.45 0.71
C GLY A 207 12.82 -13.27 0.69
N VAL A 208 13.42 -13.51 1.86
CA VAL A 208 14.65 -14.32 1.99
C VAL A 208 14.40 -15.78 1.66
N VAL A 209 13.25 -16.35 2.06
CA VAL A 209 12.89 -17.74 1.75
C VAL A 209 12.63 -17.92 0.25
N LEU A 210 11.96 -16.97 -0.41
CA LEU A 210 11.66 -17.06 -1.84
C LEU A 210 12.95 -16.93 -2.68
N VAL A 211 13.84 -16.00 -2.32
CA VAL A 211 15.18 -15.89 -2.93
C VAL A 211 16.00 -17.16 -2.66
N GLY A 212 15.95 -17.70 -1.44
CA GLY A 212 16.62 -18.95 -1.07
C GLY A 212 16.14 -20.14 -1.88
N LEU A 213 14.83 -20.30 -2.07
CA LEU A 213 14.22 -21.37 -2.88
C LEU A 213 14.60 -21.24 -4.36
N VAL A 214 14.59 -20.03 -4.91
CA VAL A 214 15.00 -19.79 -6.30
C VAL A 214 16.49 -20.12 -6.49
N VAL A 215 17.36 -19.72 -5.56
CA VAL A 215 18.79 -20.05 -5.59
C VAL A 215 19.01 -21.56 -5.44
N ALA A 216 18.30 -22.23 -4.52
CA ALA A 216 18.40 -23.67 -4.32
C ALA A 216 17.94 -24.45 -5.57
N LEU A 217 16.81 -24.07 -6.16
CA LEU A 217 16.30 -24.67 -7.41
C LEU A 217 17.30 -24.51 -8.55
N LEU A 218 17.89 -23.32 -8.71
CA LEU A 218 18.92 -23.05 -9.73
C LEU A 218 20.21 -23.86 -9.49
N LEU A 219 20.59 -24.10 -8.23
CA LEU A 219 21.75 -24.93 -7.89
C LEU A 219 21.48 -26.42 -8.10
N LEU A 220 20.25 -26.88 -7.85
CA LEU A 220 19.82 -28.27 -8.10
C LEU A 220 19.72 -28.55 -9.60
N LEU A 221 19.17 -27.62 -10.39
CA LEU A 221 19.13 -27.71 -11.85
C LEU A 221 20.53 -27.65 -12.50
N ARG A 222 21.54 -27.15 -11.78
CA ARG A 222 22.96 -27.18 -12.19
C ARG A 222 23.65 -28.51 -11.90
N ARG A 223 23.13 -29.33 -10.99
CA ARG A 223 23.68 -30.66 -10.69
C ARG A 223 23.00 -31.70 -11.59
N ARG A 224 23.45 -31.80 -12.84
CA ARG A 224 23.18 -33.02 -13.63
C ARG A 224 24.13 -34.14 -13.17
N PRO A 225 23.64 -35.35 -12.83
CA PRO A 225 24.50 -36.49 -12.54
C PRO A 225 25.38 -36.83 -13.74
N ALA A 226 26.64 -37.21 -13.49
CA ALA A 226 27.52 -37.74 -14.52
C ALA A 226 26.93 -39.06 -15.07
N PRO A 227 27.03 -39.32 -16.39
CA PRO A 227 26.61 -40.61 -16.94
C PRO A 227 27.43 -41.73 -16.30
N ALA A 228 26.75 -42.81 -15.90
CA ALA A 228 27.41 -44.05 -15.53
C ALA A 228 28.31 -44.48 -16.70
N SER A 229 29.57 -44.78 -16.40
CA SER A 229 30.46 -45.42 -17.36
C SER A 229 29.91 -46.81 -17.63
N ASP A 230 29.44 -47.01 -18.86
CA ASP A 230 29.18 -48.32 -19.43
C ASP A 230 30.50 -49.10 -19.46
N ASP A 231 30.65 -50.07 -18.56
CA ASP A 231 31.64 -51.14 -18.70
C ASP A 231 31.01 -52.23 -19.56
N ASP A 232 31.48 -52.39 -20.79
CA ASP A 232 31.46 -53.67 -21.54
C ASP A 232 32.45 -53.61 -22.73
N PRO A 233 32.82 -54.74 -23.36
CA PRO A 233 33.98 -55.58 -23.06
C PRO A 233 34.93 -55.65 -24.28
N THR A 234 36.13 -56.23 -24.14
CA THR A 234 36.74 -57.13 -25.17
C THR A 234 38.11 -57.64 -24.74
N ASP A 235 38.27 -58.95 -24.95
CA ASP A 235 39.49 -59.74 -25.00
C ASP A 235 40.63 -59.15 -25.85
N ASP A 236 41.87 -59.36 -25.40
CA ASP A 236 42.88 -60.22 -26.06
C ASP A 236 44.09 -60.46 -25.13
#